data_AF-A0A6C0B4E2-F1
#
_entry.id   AF-A0A6C0B4E2-F1
#
_cell.length_a   1.000
_cell.length_b   1.000
_cell.length_c   1.000
_cell.angle_alpha   90.00
_cell.angle_beta   90.00
_cell.angle_gamma   90.00
#
_symmetry.space_group_name_H-M   'P 1'
#
loop_
_entity.id
_entity.type
_entity.pdbx_description
1 polymer ?
#
loop_
_entity_poly.entity_id
_entity_poly.type
_entity_poly.pdbx_seq_one_letter_code
_entity_poly.pdbx_strand_id
1 'polypeptide(L)'
;MSHYNIMKFITVALLFLLIFIEVLSEYFIKISITKDNLNYLYLGVFTYLLVGIIFYFYIKRGESFAVLNTIWQGANVVIIGLLSYFILKENLSYKQIMGMFVTLLGIILVNL
;
A
#
# COMPACT_ATOMS: atom_id res chain seq x y z
N MET A 1 -23.20 18.93 -2.12
CA MET A 1 -21.80 18.51 -2.40
C MET A 1 -21.73 18.17 -3.88
N SER A 2 -20.78 18.71 -4.66
CA SER A 2 -20.75 18.45 -6.12
C SER A 2 -20.45 16.96 -6.40
N HIS A 3 -20.96 16.43 -7.51
CA HIS A 3 -20.69 15.04 -7.94
C HIS A 3 -19.18 14.74 -8.03
N TYR A 4 -18.40 15.73 -8.45
CA TYR A 4 -16.92 15.68 -8.49
C TYR A 4 -16.29 15.41 -7.11
N ASN A 5 -16.75 16.09 -6.06
CA ASN A 5 -16.20 15.91 -4.70
C ASN A 5 -16.47 14.51 -4.15
N ILE A 6 -17.62 13.93 -4.48
CA ILE A 6 -17.99 12.56 -4.07
C ILE A 6 -17.08 11.53 -4.75
N MET A 7 -16.85 11.69 -6.05
CA MET A 7 -15.98 10.77 -6.81
C MET A 7 -14.54 10.81 -6.31
N LYS A 8 -14.01 12.01 -6.03
CA LYS A 8 -12.66 12.17 -5.46
C LYS A 8 -12.54 11.52 -4.08
N PHE A 9 -13.55 11.70 -3.21
CA PHE A 9 -13.60 11.05 -1.91
C PHE A 9 -13.57 9.52 -2.01
N ILE A 10 -14.35 8.95 -2.94
CA ILE A 10 -14.38 7.49 -3.15
C ILE A 10 -13.01 6.96 -3.62
N THR A 11 -12.34 7.66 -4.55
CA THR A 11 -11.00 7.25 -5.02
C THR A 11 -9.98 7.24 -3.88
N VAL A 12 -9.99 8.27 -3.03
CA VAL A 12 -9.12 8.34 -1.84
C VAL A 12 -9.46 7.23 -0.84
N ALA A 13 -10.75 6.98 -0.59
CA ALA A 13 -11.18 5.89 0.29
C ALA A 13 -10.73 4.51 -0.24
N LEU A 14 -10.80 4.29 -1.54
CA LEU A 14 -10.30 3.06 -2.19
C LEU A 14 -8.78 2.93 -2.06
N LEU A 15 -8.03 4.02 -2.20
CA LEU A 15 -6.58 4.01 -1.98
C LEU A 15 -6.23 3.60 -0.54
N PHE A 16 -6.90 4.20 0.46
CA PHE A 16 -6.68 3.82 1.86
C PHE A 16 -7.05 2.36 2.12
N LEU A 17 -8.18 1.90 1.58
CA LEU A 17 -8.60 0.50 1.72
C LEU A 17 -7.60 -0.46 1.05
N LEU A 18 -7.11 -0.10 -0.14
CA LEU A 18 -6.15 -0.89 -0.90
C LEU A 18 -4.85 -1.07 -0.11
N ILE A 19 -4.27 0.03 0.38
CA ILE A 19 -3.04 -0.01 1.17
C ILE A 19 -3.28 -0.77 2.48
N PHE A 20 -4.40 -0.54 3.16
CA PHE A 20 -4.69 -1.24 4.41
C PHE A 20 -4.74 -2.77 4.23
N ILE A 21 -5.41 -3.25 3.18
CA ILE A 21 -5.54 -4.67 2.89
C ILE A 21 -4.19 -5.28 2.47
N GLU A 22 -3.41 -4.57 1.66
CA GLU A 22 -2.08 -5.01 1.25
C GLU A 22 -1.12 -5.12 2.44
N VAL A 23 -1.03 -4.08 3.27
CA VAL A 23 -0.20 -4.06 4.48
C VAL A 23 -0.61 -5.15 5.46
N LEU A 24 -1.92 -5.38 5.62
CA LEU A 24 -2.44 -6.46 6.48
C LEU A 24 -2.03 -7.85 5.95
N SER A 25 -2.10 -8.04 4.63
CA SER A 25 -1.66 -9.27 3.98
C SER A 25 -0.16 -9.54 4.20
N GLU A 26 0.67 -8.54 3.92
CA GLU A 26 2.13 -8.63 4.09
C GLU A 26 2.52 -8.86 5.56
N TYR A 27 1.80 -8.24 6.50
CA TYR A 27 1.97 -8.49 7.92
C TYR A 27 1.69 -9.96 8.28
N PHE A 28 0.62 -10.57 7.76
CA PHE A 28 0.35 -12.00 7.98
C PHE A 28 1.42 -12.89 7.34
N ILE A 29 1.90 -12.55 6.15
CA ILE A 29 3.02 -13.27 5.51
C ILE A 29 4.27 -13.18 6.40
N LYS A 30 4.60 -12.00 6.92
CA LYS A 30 5.74 -11.81 7.83
C LYS A 30 5.59 -12.61 9.12
N ILE A 31 4.39 -12.63 9.70
CA ILE A 31 4.10 -13.46 10.88
C ILE A 31 4.26 -14.95 10.57
N SER A 32 3.86 -15.40 9.38
CA SER A 32 3.95 -16.80 8.98
C SER A 32 5.40 -17.31 9.03
N ILE A 33 6.35 -16.47 8.63
CA ILE A 33 7.79 -16.74 8.69
C ILE A 33 8.27 -16.71 10.14
N THR A 34 7.84 -15.69 10.90
CA THR A 34 8.33 -15.48 12.28
C THR A 34 7.83 -16.57 13.24
N LYS A 35 6.62 -17.09 13.02
CA LYS A 35 5.98 -18.12 13.84
C LYS A 35 6.06 -19.53 13.25
N ASP A 36 6.69 -19.69 12.08
CA ASP A 36 6.74 -20.93 11.31
C ASP A 36 5.36 -21.61 11.17
N ASN A 37 4.34 -20.83 10.77
CA ASN A 37 2.96 -21.29 10.74
C ASN A 37 2.25 -20.90 9.43
N LEU A 38 1.96 -21.93 8.63
CA LEU A 38 1.36 -21.83 7.31
C LEU A 38 -0.07 -21.26 7.32
N ASN A 39 -0.80 -21.32 8.44
CA ASN A 39 -2.14 -20.72 8.51
C ASN A 39 -2.08 -19.20 8.28
N TYR A 40 -1.03 -18.53 8.78
CA TYR A 40 -0.83 -17.11 8.52
C TYR A 40 -0.42 -16.85 7.07
N LEU A 41 0.29 -17.77 6.42
CA LEU A 41 0.60 -17.66 5.00
C LEU A 41 -0.69 -17.72 4.16
N TYR A 42 -1.56 -18.70 4.42
CA TYR A 42 -2.84 -18.81 3.72
C TYR A 42 -3.72 -17.58 3.94
N LEU A 43 -3.77 -17.07 5.18
CA LEU A 43 -4.50 -15.84 5.48
C LEU A 43 -3.92 -14.63 4.75
N GLY A 44 -2.59 -14.50 4.71
CA GLY A 44 -1.89 -13.46 3.97
C GLY A 44 -2.22 -13.51 2.48
N VAL A 45 -2.00 -14.67 1.83
CA VAL A 45 -2.28 -14.87 0.39
C VAL A 45 -3.75 -14.59 0.07
N PHE A 46 -4.68 -15.11 0.85
CA PHE A 46 -6.12 -14.87 0.62
C PHE A 46 -6.48 -13.39 0.75
N THR A 47 -5.91 -12.70 1.74
CA THR A 47 -6.09 -11.25 1.91
C THR A 47 -5.48 -10.49 0.73
N TYR A 48 -4.34 -10.94 0.19
CA TYR A 48 -3.69 -10.32 -0.97
C TYR A 48 -4.54 -10.39 -2.23
N LEU A 49 -5.36 -11.44 -2.42
CA LEU A 49 -6.26 -11.53 -3.57
C LEU A 49 -7.28 -10.37 -3.62
N LEU A 50 -7.67 -9.84 -2.46
CA LEU A 50 -8.57 -8.68 -2.38
C LEU A 50 -7.92 -7.41 -2.95
N VAL A 51 -6.58 -7.30 -2.91
CA VAL A 51 -5.83 -6.17 -3.48
C VAL A 51 -6.18 -6.02 -4.96
N GLY A 52 -6.18 -7.11 -5.74
CA GLY A 52 -6.53 -7.07 -7.16
C GLY A 52 -7.94 -6.57 -7.43
N ILE A 53 -8.91 -6.98 -6.59
CA ILE A 53 -10.32 -6.56 -6.72
C ILE A 53 -10.46 -5.07 -6.40
N ILE A 54 -9.87 -4.61 -5.30
CA ILE A 54 -9.94 -3.20 -4.89
C ILE A 54 -9.19 -2.32 -5.91
N PHE A 55 -8.03 -2.79 -6.39
CA PHE A 55 -7.24 -2.10 -7.39
C PHE A 55 -8.01 -1.91 -8.69
N TYR A 56 -8.77 -2.91 -9.16
CA TYR A 56 -9.67 -2.76 -10.31
C TYR A 56 -10.65 -1.58 -10.15
N PHE A 57 -11.29 -1.46 -8.98
CA PHE A 57 -12.23 -0.37 -8.71
C PHE A 57 -11.55 0.99 -8.53
N TYR A 58 -10.30 1.00 -8.06
CA TYR A 58 -9.48 2.19 -7.93
C TYR A 58 -9.05 2.71 -9.31
N ILE A 59 -8.49 1.85 -10.17
CA ILE A 59 -8.03 2.24 -11.51
C ILE A 59 -9.17 2.66 -12.43
N LYS A 60 -10.36 2.06 -12.28
CA LYS A 60 -11.56 2.44 -13.06
C LYS A 60 -12.01 3.88 -12.83
N ARG A 61 -11.55 4.51 -11.73
CA ARG A 61 -11.95 5.87 -11.33
C ARG A 61 -10.90 6.94 -11.58
N GLY A 62 -9.67 6.58 -11.91
CA GLY A 62 -8.62 7.56 -12.15
C GLY A 62 -8.28 7.70 -13.63
N GLU A 63 -7.49 8.74 -13.93
CA GLU A 63 -7.25 9.18 -15.30
C GLU A 63 -6.12 8.41 -15.99
N SER A 64 -5.16 7.88 -15.21
CA SER A 64 -3.99 7.17 -15.72
C SER A 64 -3.62 6.01 -14.82
N PHE A 65 -3.55 4.81 -15.41
CA PHE A 65 -3.08 3.60 -14.74
C PHE A 65 -1.69 3.80 -14.12
N ALA A 66 -0.77 4.45 -14.85
CA ALA A 66 0.59 4.69 -14.39
C ALA A 66 0.65 5.62 -13.16
N VAL A 67 -0.14 6.70 -13.18
CA VAL A 67 -0.21 7.65 -12.05
C VAL A 67 -0.77 6.97 -10.81
N LEU A 68 -1.92 6.29 -10.95
CA LEU A 68 -2.58 5.60 -9.85
C LEU A 68 -1.72 4.51 -9.24
N ASN A 69 -1.06 3.69 -10.08
CA ASN A 69 -0.15 2.65 -9.63
C ASN A 69 1.06 3.22 -8.89
N THR A 70 1.62 4.35 -9.37
CA THR A 70 2.75 5.00 -8.70
C THR A 70 2.36 5.54 -7.32
N ILE A 71 1.20 6.20 -7.22
CA ILE A 71 0.68 6.71 -5.93
C ILE A 71 0.47 5.55 -4.95
N TRP A 72 -0.18 4.48 -5.41
CA TRP A 72 -0.45 3.31 -4.57
C TRP A 72 0.84 2.64 -4.10
N GLN A 73 1.72 2.27 -5.01
CA GLN A 73 2.97 1.56 -4.69
C GLN A 73 3.90 2.41 -3.82
N GLY A 74 4.02 3.69 -4.15
CA GLY A 74 4.85 4.59 -3.37
C GLY A 74 4.32 4.80 -1.94
N ALA A 75 3.00 4.94 -1.77
CA ALA A 75 2.39 5.03 -0.45
C ALA A 75 2.58 3.73 0.34
N ASN A 76 2.43 2.56 -0.32
CA ASN A 76 2.62 1.26 0.30
C ASN A 76 4.06 1.09 0.84
N VAL A 77 5.09 1.39 0.03
CA VAL A 77 6.50 1.35 0.45
C VAL A 77 6.76 2.18 1.71
N VAL A 78 6.18 3.38 1.78
CA VAL A 78 6.34 4.26 2.94
C VAL A 78 5.66 3.68 4.17
N ILE A 79 4.42 3.21 4.03
CA ILE A 79 3.64 2.66 5.15
C ILE A 79 4.25 1.36 5.67
N ILE A 80 4.66 0.44 4.79
CA ILE A 80 5.37 -0.79 5.17
C ILE A 80 6.66 -0.44 5.89
N GLY A 81 7.48 0.48 5.35
CA GLY A 81 8.73 0.83 6.00
C GLY A 81 8.52 1.42 7.40
N LEU A 82 7.49 2.26 7.59
CA LEU A 82 7.10 2.76 8.91
C LEU A 82 6.62 1.62 9.83
N LEU A 83 5.81 0.69 9.31
CA LEU A 83 5.33 -0.46 10.08
C LEU A 83 6.47 -1.40 10.48
N SER A 84 7.39 -1.68 9.56
CA SER A 84 8.61 -2.44 9.81
C SER A 84 9.45 -1.81 10.91
N TYR A 85 9.63 -0.49 10.87
CA TYR A 85 10.40 0.22 11.88
C TYR A 85 9.72 0.23 13.25
N PHE A 86 8.44 0.62 13.33
CA PHE A 86 7.75 0.83 14.61
C PHE A 86 7.16 -0.44 15.22
N ILE A 87 6.57 -1.32 14.41
CA ILE A 87 5.84 -2.52 14.88
C ILE A 87 6.77 -3.74 14.88
N LEU A 88 7.46 -3.98 13.76
CA LEU A 88 8.35 -5.15 13.63
C LEU A 88 9.74 -4.92 14.25
N LYS A 89 10.04 -3.68 14.65
CA LYS A 89 11.33 -3.27 15.25
C LYS A 89 12.53 -3.61 14.35
N GLU A 90 12.33 -3.54 13.04
CA GLU A 90 13.40 -3.76 12.07
C GLU A 90 14.30 -2.52 11.99
N ASN A 91 15.61 -2.74 11.94
CA ASN A 91 16.58 -1.65 11.80
C ASN A 91 16.66 -1.22 10.33
N LEU A 92 16.15 -0.03 10.03
CA LEU A 92 16.32 0.59 8.71
C LEU A 92 17.64 1.37 8.67
N SER A 93 18.50 1.03 7.71
CA SER A 93 19.73 1.78 7.44
C SER A 93 19.42 3.18 6.89
N TYR A 94 20.35 4.11 7.08
CA TYR A 94 20.24 5.47 6.53
C TYR A 94 19.97 5.48 5.02
N LYS A 95 20.59 4.55 4.27
CA LYS A 95 20.38 4.41 2.82
C LYS A 95 18.94 3.99 2.48
N GLN A 96 18.33 3.10 3.27
CA GLN A 96 16.94 2.68 3.07
C GLN A 96 15.96 3.82 3.36
N ILE A 97 16.20 4.59 4.43
CA ILE A 97 15.40 5.77 4.76
C ILE A 97 15.48 6.82 3.64
N MET A 98 16.69 7.09 3.12
CA MET A 98 16.87 7.97 1.96
C MET A 98 16.13 7.45 0.72
N GLY A 99 16.17 6.14 0.47
CA GLY A 99 15.41 5.51 -0.61
C GLY A 99 13.90 5.75 -0.48
N MET A 100 13.33 5.57 0.71
CA MET A 100 11.92 5.87 0.97
C MET A 100 11.58 7.34 0.76
N PHE A 101 12.48 8.26 1.13
CA PHE A 101 12.31 9.69 0.87
C PHE A 101 12.31 10.02 -0.63
N VAL A 102 13.18 9.39 -1.41
CA VAL A 102 13.18 9.52 -2.87
C VAL A 102 11.89 8.97 -3.48
N THR A 103 11.36 7.85 -2.97
CA THR A 103 10.05 7.33 -3.38
C THR A 103 8.95 8.36 -3.15
N LEU A 104 8.92 9.02 -1.99
CA LEU A 104 7.94 10.09 -1.70
C LEU A 104 8.04 11.25 -2.70
N LEU A 105 9.25 11.69 -3.03
CA LEU A 105 9.46 12.73 -4.04
C LEU A 105 8.95 12.29 -5.42
N GLY A 106 9.20 11.04 -5.80
CA GLY A 106 8.67 10.46 -7.05
C GLY A 106 7.15 10.48 -7.12
N ILE A 107 6.46 10.14 -6.02
CA ILE A 107 4.99 10.22 -5.94
C ILE A 107 4.51 11.66 -6.14
N ILE A 108 5.15 12.63 -5.48
CA ILE A 108 4.77 14.05 -5.58
C ILE A 108 4.91 14.53 -7.03
N LEU A 109 6.02 14.20 -7.69
CA LEU A 109 6.26 14.61 -9.09
C LEU A 109 5.26 14.02 -10.07
N VAL A 110 4.83 12.77 -9.86
CA VAL A 110 3.85 12.10 -10.74
C VAL A 110 2.42 12.63 -10.53
N ASN A 111 2.17 13.29 -9.40
CA ASN A 111 0.86 13.84 -9.03
C ASN A 111 0.76 15.38 -9.21
N LEU A 112 1.83 16.03 -9.68
CA LEU A 112 1.85 17.44 -10.11
C LEU A 112 1.39 17.57 -11.56
#